data_AF-A0A7W7MMJ0-F1
#
_entry.id   AF-A0A7W7MMJ0-F1
#
_cell.length_a   1.000
_cell.length_b   1.000
_cell.length_c   1.000
_cell.angle_alpha   90.00
_cell.angle_beta   90.00
_cell.angle_gamma   90.00
#
_symmetry.space_group_name_H-M   'P 1'
#
loop_
_entity.id
_entity.type
_entity.pdbx_description
1 polymer ?
#
loop_
_entity_poly.entity_id
_entity_poly.type
_entity_poly.pdbx_seq_one_letter_code
_entity_poly.pdbx_strand_id
1 'polypeptide(L)'
;MLSAIDERRSDEAWRTRGSCRTVDPETFFPAPNEPSESAVALCGGCDVQGPCLAWALQVGDCHGVWGGTTPRERRAMLVAWRERVLPDGAEVDDGTDEEDRRLLTLVPISR
;
A
#
# COMPACT_ATOMS: atom_id res chain seq x y z
N MET A 1 13.10 -19.25 -10.42
CA MET A 1 13.25 -18.83 -9.01
C MET A 1 13.80 -17.40 -8.85
N LEU A 2 14.65 -16.88 -9.75
CA LEU A 2 15.16 -15.48 -9.68
C LEU A 2 14.19 -14.42 -10.24
N SER A 3 13.21 -14.78 -11.09
CA SER A 3 12.27 -13.82 -11.71
C SER A 3 11.24 -13.25 -10.72
N ALA A 4 10.67 -14.08 -9.85
CA ALA A 4 9.63 -13.66 -8.89
C ALA A 4 10.12 -12.65 -7.83
N ILE A 5 11.44 -12.53 -7.60
CA ILE A 5 12.02 -11.50 -6.73
C ILE A 5 12.20 -10.18 -7.49
N ASP A 6 12.55 -10.25 -8.78
CA ASP A 6 12.74 -9.09 -9.65
C ASP A 6 11.41 -8.42 -10.04
N GLU A 7 10.38 -9.23 -10.27
CA GLU A 7 9.03 -8.79 -10.62
C GLU A 7 8.35 -8.07 -9.43
N ARG A 8 8.35 -8.66 -8.22
CA ARG A 8 7.84 -8.00 -7.00
C ARG A 8 8.57 -6.69 -6.66
N ARG A 9 9.90 -6.66 -6.87
CA ARG A 9 10.71 -5.45 -6.66
C ARG A 9 10.37 -4.36 -7.67
N SER A 10 9.97 -4.73 -8.89
CA SER A 10 9.51 -3.80 -9.92
C SER A 10 8.14 -3.20 -9.57
N ASP A 11 7.25 -3.98 -8.97
CA ASP A 11 5.95 -3.51 -8.44
C ASP A 11 6.12 -2.54 -7.25
N GLU A 12 7.26 -2.57 -6.57
CA GLU A 12 7.61 -1.66 -5.47
C GLU A 12 8.50 -0.49 -5.88
N ALA A 13 9.11 -0.54 -7.07
CA ALA A 13 10.06 0.45 -7.56
C ALA A 13 9.44 1.85 -7.69
N TRP A 14 8.12 1.99 -7.83
CA TRP A 14 7.47 3.30 -7.87
C TRP A 14 7.64 4.07 -6.54
N ARG A 15 7.75 3.39 -5.39
CA ARG A 15 7.89 4.06 -4.08
C ARG A 15 9.18 4.89 -4.00
N THR A 16 10.23 4.50 -4.72
CA THR A 16 11.51 5.23 -4.73
C THR A 16 11.43 6.57 -5.46
N ARG A 17 10.43 6.75 -6.33
CA ARG A 17 10.16 7.98 -7.09
C ARG A 17 9.18 8.93 -6.39
N GLY A 18 8.73 8.61 -5.18
CA GLY A 18 7.81 9.45 -4.42
C GLY A 18 8.46 10.75 -3.94
N SER A 19 7.84 11.89 -4.24
CA SER A 19 8.26 13.22 -3.78
C SER A 19 8.22 13.35 -2.25
N CYS A 20 7.41 12.53 -1.57
CA CYS A 20 7.37 12.48 -0.10
C CYS A 20 8.73 12.12 0.53
N ARG A 21 9.65 11.49 -0.21
CA ARG A 21 10.98 11.13 0.27
C ARG A 21 11.90 12.33 0.49
N THR A 22 11.58 13.47 -0.10
CA THR A 22 12.38 14.71 0.02
C THR A 22 11.75 15.71 1.00
N VAL A 23 10.67 15.32 1.68
CA VAL A 23 9.92 16.13 2.64
C VAL A 23 9.93 15.40 3.98
N ASP A 24 9.79 16.15 5.08
CA ASP A 24 9.68 15.57 6.41
C ASP A 24 8.51 14.59 6.50
N PRO A 25 8.73 13.31 6.88
CA PRO A 25 7.68 12.30 6.97
C PRO A 25 6.48 12.74 7.82
N GLU A 26 6.71 13.46 8.91
CA GLU A 26 5.65 13.94 9.82
C GLU A 26 4.60 14.80 9.09
N THR A 27 5.00 15.48 8.00
CA THR A 27 4.08 16.24 7.14
C THR A 27 2.94 15.35 6.62
N PHE A 28 3.23 14.09 6.29
CA PHE A 28 2.24 13.15 5.75
C PHE A 28 1.49 12.38 6.84
N PHE A 29 1.87 12.51 8.12
CA PHE A 29 1.22 11.87 9.26
C PHE A 29 0.74 12.90 10.29
N PRO A 30 -0.13 13.85 9.88
CA PRO A 30 -0.61 14.90 10.79
C PRO A 30 -1.41 14.32 11.95
N ALA A 31 -1.34 14.99 13.10
CA ALA A 31 -2.17 14.65 14.25
C ALA A 31 -3.68 14.79 13.92
N PRO A 32 -4.60 14.17 14.68
CA PRO A 32 -6.04 14.17 14.36
C PRO A 32 -6.69 15.54 14.15
N ASN A 33 -6.12 16.61 14.73
CA ASN A 33 -6.62 17.98 14.65
C ASN A 33 -5.68 18.91 13.85
N GLU A 34 -4.69 18.36 13.16
CA GLU A 34 -3.73 19.12 12.38
C GLU A 34 -4.15 19.12 10.89
N PRO A 35 -3.98 20.25 10.18
CA PRO A 35 -4.33 20.34 8.77
C PRO A 35 -3.48 19.37 7.94
N SER A 36 -4.15 18.65 7.03
CA SER A 36 -3.51 17.75 6.06
C SER A 36 -3.42 18.34 4.65
N GLU A 37 -3.91 19.57 4.46
CA GLU A 37 -4.04 20.24 3.16
C GLU A 37 -2.68 20.37 2.44
N SER A 38 -1.64 20.77 3.18
CA SER A 38 -0.28 20.88 2.63
C SER A 38 0.25 19.52 2.15
N ALA A 39 0.03 18.46 2.91
CA ALA A 39 0.44 17.11 2.55
C ALA A 39 -0.33 16.57 1.34
N VAL A 40 -1.64 16.83 1.30
CA VAL A 40 -2.50 16.48 0.17
C VAL A 40 -2.04 17.19 -1.10
N ALA A 41 -1.75 18.50 -1.03
CA ALA A 41 -1.26 19.27 -2.16
C ALA A 41 0.11 18.76 -2.67
N LEU A 42 1.05 18.48 -1.76
CA LEU A 42 2.35 17.90 -2.10
C LEU A 42 2.21 16.54 -2.78
N CYS A 43 1.32 15.69 -2.27
CA CYS A 43 1.11 14.35 -2.80
C CYS A 43 0.36 14.39 -4.15
N GLY A 44 -0.52 15.36 -4.36
CA GLY A 44 -1.26 15.55 -5.63
C GLY A 44 -0.39 15.98 -6.81
N GLY A 45 0.80 16.54 -6.57
CA GLY A 45 1.79 16.84 -7.61
C GLY A 45 2.79 15.72 -7.88
N CYS A 46 2.62 14.54 -7.26
CA CYS A 46 3.62 13.47 -7.30
C CYS A 46 3.44 12.53 -8.50
N ASP A 47 4.52 12.24 -9.22
CA ASP A 47 4.53 11.34 -10.39
C ASP A 47 4.00 9.93 -10.11
N VAL A 48 4.05 9.51 -8.84
CA VAL A 48 3.61 8.18 -8.40
C VAL A 48 2.31 8.21 -7.59
N GLN A 49 1.53 9.29 -7.70
CA GLN A 49 0.24 9.44 -6.99
C GLN A 49 -0.70 8.26 -7.27
N GLY A 50 -0.87 7.88 -8.54
CA GLY A 50 -1.73 6.78 -8.97
C GLY A 50 -1.39 5.43 -8.32
N PRO A 51 -0.17 4.87 -8.50
CA PRO A 51 0.22 3.63 -7.86
C PRO A 51 0.25 3.73 -6.32
N CYS A 52 0.55 4.91 -5.77
CA CYS A 52 0.46 5.17 -4.32
C CYS A 52 -0.96 5.02 -3.78
N LEU A 53 -1.95 5.60 -4.46
CA LEU A 53 -3.35 5.47 -4.08
C LEU A 53 -3.84 4.03 -4.24
N ALA A 54 -3.49 3.36 -5.34
CA ALA A 54 -3.87 1.98 -5.59
C ALA A 54 -3.38 1.04 -4.49
N TRP A 55 -2.11 1.18 -4.09
CA TRP A 55 -1.55 0.42 -2.98
C TRP A 55 -2.24 0.74 -1.65
N ALA A 56 -2.47 2.03 -1.36
CA ALA A 56 -3.14 2.45 -0.13
C ALA A 56 -4.58 1.92 -0.01
N LEU A 57 -5.30 1.79 -1.13
CA LEU A 57 -6.63 1.17 -1.17
C LEU A 57 -6.58 -0.36 -1.01
N GLN A 58 -5.57 -1.04 -1.55
CA GLN A 58 -5.38 -2.48 -1.34
C GLN A 58 -5.10 -2.81 0.13
N VAL A 59 -4.26 -2.00 0.79
CA VAL A 59 -3.95 -2.15 2.23
C VAL A 59 -5.16 -1.79 3.10
N GLY A 60 -5.96 -0.81 2.68
CA GLY A 60 -7.13 -0.36 3.42
C GLY A 60 -6.79 0.61 4.55
N ASP A 61 -6.53 0.08 5.75
CA ASP A 61 -6.36 0.88 6.99
C ASP A 61 -4.93 1.41 7.18
N CYS A 62 -4.49 2.25 6.23
CA CYS A 62 -3.25 3.00 6.37
C CYS A 62 -3.51 4.39 6.97
N HIS A 63 -2.68 4.82 7.93
CA HIS A 63 -2.72 6.17 8.51
C HIS A 63 -2.01 7.20 7.62
N GLY A 64 -2.30 8.48 7.79
CA GLY A 64 -1.65 9.57 7.05
C GLY A 64 -2.16 9.77 5.62
N VAL A 65 -1.46 10.64 4.87
CA VAL A 65 -1.78 11.04 3.51
C VAL A 65 -1.08 10.12 2.50
N TRP A 66 -1.86 9.50 1.62
CA TRP A 66 -1.37 8.60 0.57
C TRP A 66 -2.08 8.92 -0.74
N GLY A 67 -1.34 8.98 -1.85
CA GLY A 67 -1.91 9.21 -3.17
C GLY A 67 -2.79 10.47 -3.29
N GLY A 68 -2.51 11.50 -2.50
CA GLY A 68 -3.32 12.72 -2.45
C GLY A 68 -4.63 12.59 -1.67
N THR A 69 -4.72 11.62 -0.74
CA THR A 69 -5.94 11.38 0.04
C THR A 69 -5.63 11.21 1.52
N THR A 70 -6.55 11.66 2.37
CA THR A 70 -6.56 11.44 3.81
C THR A 70 -7.15 10.06 4.16
N PRO A 71 -6.95 9.53 5.38
CA PRO A 71 -7.57 8.28 5.81
C PRO A 71 -9.10 8.32 5.72
N ARG A 72 -9.70 9.48 6.00
CA ARG A 72 -11.15 9.68 5.91
C ARG A 72 -11.65 9.56 4.47
N GLU A 73 -10.95 10.19 3.52
CA GLU A 73 -11.29 10.12 2.10
C GLU A 73 -11.10 8.72 1.54
N ARG A 74 -10.01 8.02 1.90
CA ARG A 74 -9.81 6.62 1.47
C ARG A 74 -10.90 5.70 1.97
N ARG A 75 -11.35 5.85 3.23
CA ARG A 75 -12.49 5.06 3.74
C ARG A 75 -13.76 5.27 2.91
N ALA A 76 -14.04 6.50 2.50
CA ALA A 76 -15.17 6.78 1.61
C ALA A 76 -14.99 6.14 0.22
N MET A 77 -13.77 6.17 -0.33
CA MET A 77 -13.44 5.50 -1.60
C MET A 77 -13.60 3.98 -1.51
N LEU A 78 -13.20 3.34 -0.40
CA LEU A 78 -13.34 1.89 -0.21
C LEU A 78 -14.80 1.43 -0.18
N VAL A 79 -15.69 2.23 0.43
CA VAL A 79 -17.13 1.94 0.40
C VAL A 79 -17.64 1.94 -1.04
N ALA A 80 -17.33 2.99 -1.80
CA ALA A 80 -17.73 3.10 -3.21
C ALA A 80 -17.04 2.06 -4.12
N TRP A 81 -15.80 1.67 -3.81
CA TRP A 81 -15.03 0.69 -4.56
C TRP A 81 -15.57 -0.72 -4.37
N ARG A 82 -15.94 -1.11 -3.14
CA ARG A 82 -16.56 -2.41 -2.86
C ARG A 82 -17.87 -2.60 -3.62
N GLU A 83 -18.67 -1.54 -3.75
CA GLU A 83 -19.92 -1.59 -4.53
C GLU A 83 -19.70 -1.77 -6.04
N ARG A 84 -18.50 -1.47 -6.57
CA ARG A 84 -18.20 -1.47 -8.01
C ARG A 84 -17.29 -2.62 -8.46
N VAL A 85 -16.43 -3.13 -7.59
CA VAL A 85 -15.39 -4.12 -7.95
C VAL A 85 -15.69 -5.52 -7.43
N LEU A 86 -16.55 -5.66 -6.41
CA LEU A 86 -17.05 -6.96 -5.94
C LEU A 86 -18.54 -7.11 -6.27
N PRO A 87 -18.93 -7.41 -7.54
CA PRO A 87 -20.24 -8.00 -7.76
C PRO A 87 -20.32 -9.32 -6.96
N ASP A 88 -21.48 -9.61 -6.37
CA ASP A 88 -21.75 -10.78 -5.51
C ASP A 88 -20.84 -12.00 -5.79
N GLY A 89 -19.99 -12.35 -4.83
CA GLY A 89 -19.34 -13.67 -4.77
C GLY A 89 -17.86 -13.80 -5.14
N ALA A 90 -17.08 -12.71 -5.27
CA ALA A 90 -15.63 -12.84 -5.49
C ALA A 90 -14.89 -13.18 -4.17
N GLU A 91 -14.45 -14.44 -4.08
CA GLU A 91 -13.60 -14.98 -3.02
C GLU A 91 -12.27 -14.20 -2.96
N VAL A 92 -11.92 -13.72 -1.77
CA VAL A 92 -10.60 -13.15 -1.51
C VAL A 92 -9.66 -14.34 -1.32
N ASP A 93 -8.90 -14.67 -2.37
CA ASP A 93 -7.78 -15.59 -2.26
C ASP A 93 -6.62 -14.87 -1.56
N ASP A 94 -6.53 -15.05 -0.24
CA ASP A 94 -5.48 -14.49 0.63
C ASP A 94 -4.09 -15.08 0.33
N GLY A 95 -3.97 -16.07 -0.57
CA GLY A 95 -2.68 -16.55 -1.06
C GLY A 95 -1.72 -16.97 0.05
N THR A 96 -2.23 -17.35 1.23
CA THR A 96 -1.44 -18.00 2.26
C THR A 96 -1.22 -19.45 1.84
N ASP A 97 -0.33 -19.62 0.86
CA ASP A 97 0.18 -20.91 0.42
C ASP A 97 0.81 -21.61 1.64
N GLU A 98 0.11 -22.65 2.12
CA GLU A 98 0.53 -23.61 3.17
C GLU A 98 1.90 -24.25 2.90
N GLU A 99 2.46 -24.08 1.69
CA GLU A 99 3.78 -24.55 1.30
C GLU A 99 4.93 -23.80 2.04
N ASP A 100 4.70 -22.56 2.49
CA ASP A 100 5.70 -21.77 3.23
C ASP A 100 5.85 -22.22 4.71
N ARG A 101 4.82 -22.88 5.26
CA ARG A 101 4.86 -23.47 6.62
C ARG A 101 5.69 -24.74 6.72
N ARG A 102 6.01 -25.39 5.59
CA ARG A 102 6.86 -26.60 5.57
C ARG A 102 8.34 -26.30 5.37
N LEU A 103 8.71 -25.07 5.02
CA LEU A 103 10.12 -24.68 4.84
C LEU A 103 10.80 -24.24 6.14
N LEU A 104 10.06 -24.08 7.24
CA LEU A 104 10.62 -23.73 8.57
C LEU A 104 11.03 -24.93 9.44
N THR A 105 10.92 -26.18 8.96
CA THR A 105 11.20 -27.37 9.79
C THR A 105 12.31 -28.30 9.33
N LEU A 106 13.13 -27.95 8.33
CA LEU A 106 14.28 -28.80 7.96
C LEU A 106 15.56 -28.01 7.71
N VAL A 107 16.13 -27.45 8.78
CA VAL A 107 17.58 -27.27 8.85
C VAL A 107 18.17 -28.60 9.35
N PRO A 108 18.84 -29.41 8.52
CA PRO A 108 19.59 -30.54 9.02
C PRO A 108 20.83 -30.01 9.73
N ILE A 109 20.84 -30.03 11.07
CA ILE A 109 22.06 -29.86 11.86
C ILE A 109 22.91 -31.11 11.60
N SER A 110 23.81 -31.02 10.62
CA SER A 110 24.81 -32.05 10.37
C SER A 110 25.94 -31.90 11.40
N ARG A 111 25.98 -32.89 12.30
CA ARG A 111 27.10 -33.50 13.05
C ARG A 111 28.26 -32.63 13.54
#